data_AF-A0A927A3S4-F1
#
_entry.id   AF-A0A927A3S4-F1
#
_cell.length_a   1.000
_cell.length_b   1.000
_cell.length_c   1.000
_cell.angle_alpha   90.00
_cell.angle_beta   90.00
_cell.angle_gamma   90.00
#
_symmetry.space_group_name_H-M   'P 1'
#
loop_
_entity.id
_entity.type
_entity.pdbx_description
1 polymer ?
#
loop_
_entity_poly.entity_id
_entity_poly.type
_entity_poly.pdbx_seq_one_letter_code
_entity_poly.pdbx_strand_id
1 'polypeptide(L)'
;MIELQQLQEQVLKLPIKERWNLVQTLLASIQQETLSSIPPQPTLETLSELDPWTQSLIGVISLESENPEESYVNYLEEKYS
;
A
#
# COMPACT_ATOMS: atom_id res chain seq x y z
N MET A 1 14.01 17.67 25.91
CA MET A 1 14.07 16.67 24.82
C MET A 1 14.72 15.44 25.43
N ILE A 2 14.03 14.31 25.50
CA ILE A 2 14.58 13.08 26.09
C ILE A 2 15.46 12.41 25.04
N GLU A 3 16.67 12.01 25.41
CA GLU A 3 17.55 11.23 24.54
C GLU A 3 17.09 9.77 24.48
N LEU A 4 17.21 9.12 23.32
CA LEU A 4 16.77 7.74 23.10
C LEU A 4 17.36 6.76 24.11
N GLN A 5 18.64 6.94 24.47
CA GLN A 5 19.29 6.13 25.50
C GLN A 5 18.61 6.26 26.87
N GLN A 6 18.25 7.48 27.26
CA GLN A 6 17.55 7.71 28.53
C GLN A 6 16.17 7.06 28.54
N LEU A 7 15.48 7.04 27.40
CA LEU A 7 14.19 6.34 27.26
C LEU A 7 14.35 4.83 27.40
N GLN A 8 15.37 4.24 26.74
CA GLN A 8 15.67 2.81 26.84
C GLN A 8 15.94 2.37 28.28
N GLU A 9 16.78 3.14 28.99
CA GLU A 9 17.09 2.92 30.41
C GLU A 9 15.84 2.98 31.30
N GLN A 10 14.90 3.88 31.01
CA GLN A 10 13.64 3.97 31.74
C GLN A 10 12.72 2.78 31.46
N VAL A 11 12.61 2.34 30.21
CA VAL A 11 11.78 1.19 29.82
C VAL A 11 12.30 -0.10 30.43
N LEU A 12 13.63 -0.28 30.52
CA LEU A 12 14.23 -1.48 31.13
C LEU A 12 13.88 -1.63 32.62
N LYS A 13 13.65 -0.52 33.34
CA LYS A 13 13.28 -0.52 34.76
C LYS A 13 11.84 -0.95 35.03
N LEU A 14 10.99 -0.99 33.99
CA LEU A 14 9.59 -1.36 34.15
C LEU A 14 9.41 -2.88 34.34
N PRO A 15 8.35 -3.30 35.06
CA PRO A 15 7.96 -4.71 35.11
C PRO A 15 7.72 -5.28 33.71
N ILE A 16 7.99 -6.58 33.53
CA ILE A 16 7.82 -7.29 32.25
C ILE A 16 6.44 -7.04 31.63
N LYS A 17 5.38 -7.05 32.45
CA LYS A 17 4.01 -6.79 32.00
C LYS A 17 3.84 -5.41 31.37
N GLU A 18 4.42 -4.38 31.97
CA GLU A 18 4.33 -3.01 31.45
C GLU A 18 5.14 -2.83 30.17
N ARG A 19 6.33 -3.42 30.11
CA ARG A 19 7.13 -3.44 28.88
C ARG A 19 6.38 -4.12 27.74
N TRP A 20 5.70 -5.23 28.01
CA TRP A 20 4.88 -5.91 27.02
C TRP A 20 3.70 -5.05 26.56
N ASN A 21 3.02 -4.36 27.47
CA ASN A 21 1.95 -3.42 27.11
C ASN A 21 2.46 -2.30 26.18
N LEU A 22 3.64 -1.73 26.45
CA LEU A 22 4.24 -0.72 25.58
C LEU A 22 4.52 -1.26 24.18
N VAL A 23 5.03 -2.48 24.06
CA VAL A 23 5.23 -3.14 22.76
C VAL A 23 3.91 -3.31 22.02
N GLN A 24 2.86 -3.77 22.71
CA GLN A 24 1.53 -3.94 22.12
C GLN A 24 0.95 -2.60 21.64
N THR A 25 1.07 -1.54 22.43
CA THR A 25 0.63 -0.19 22.05
C THR A 25 1.40 0.34 20.84
N LEU A 26 2.73 0.14 20.81
CA LEU A 26 3.56 0.56 19.68
C LEU A 26 3.16 -0.19 18.40
N LEU A 27 2.98 -1.51 18.48
CA LEU A 27 2.52 -2.33 17.35
C LEU A 27 1.16 -1.88 16.85
N ALA A 28 0.22 -1.57 17.74
CA ALA A 28 -1.10 -1.06 17.38
C ALA A 28 -1.02 0.31 16.67
N SER A 29 -0.15 1.22 17.13
CA SER A 29 0.07 2.52 16.46
C SER A 29 0.61 2.33 15.05
N ILE A 30 1.65 1.49 14.89
CA ILE A 30 2.23 1.19 13.58
C ILE A 30 1.18 0.56 12.66
N GLN A 31 0.37 -0.38 13.16
CA GLN A 31 -0.72 -0.98 12.39
C GLN A 31 -1.75 0.08 11.95
N GLN A 32 -2.15 0.98 12.83
CA GLN A 32 -3.09 2.05 12.48
C GLN A 32 -2.52 2.99 11.41
N GLU A 33 -1.27 3.43 11.58
CA GLU A 33 -0.59 4.32 10.64
C GLU A 33 -0.40 3.64 9.26
N THR A 34 -0.04 2.35 9.25
CA THR A 34 0.11 1.59 8.00
C THR A 34 -1.23 1.37 7.32
N LEU A 35 -2.30 1.00 8.03
CA LEU A 35 -3.64 0.84 7.46
C LEU A 35 -4.19 2.16 6.90
N SER A 36 -3.89 3.31 7.54
CA SER A 36 -4.26 4.63 7.03
C SER A 36 -3.45 5.06 5.80
N SER A 37 -2.28 4.46 5.56
CA SER A 37 -1.45 4.72 4.38
C SER A 37 -1.74 3.77 3.21
N ILE A 38 -2.47 2.68 3.44
CA ILE A 38 -2.92 1.82 2.34
C ILE A 38 -3.98 2.60 1.57
N PRO A 39 -3.76 2.90 0.27
CA PRO A 39 -4.78 3.54 -0.53
C PRO A 39 -6.05 2.68 -0.49
N PRO A 40 -7.24 3.30 -0.44
CA PRO A 40 -8.49 2.55 -0.43
C PRO A 40 -8.47 1.56 -1.60
N GLN A 41 -8.98 0.36 -1.35
CA GLN A 41 -9.09 -0.66 -2.38
C GLN A 41 -9.82 -0.05 -3.58
N PRO A 42 -9.24 -0.13 -4.80
CA PRO A 42 -9.78 0.60 -5.93
C PRO A 42 -11.23 0.15 -6.16
N THR A 43 -12.15 1.11 -6.21
CA THR A 43 -13.56 0.80 -6.49
C THR A 43 -13.70 0.43 -7.97
N LEU A 44 -14.74 -0.31 -8.31
CA LEU A 44 -15.07 -0.64 -9.70
C LEU A 44 -15.18 0.62 -10.58
N GLU A 45 -15.63 1.73 -10.00
CA GLU A 45 -15.70 3.05 -10.64
C GLU A 45 -14.30 3.59 -10.97
N THR A 46 -13.36 3.59 -10.01
CA THR A 46 -11.97 4.02 -10.27
C THR A 46 -11.25 3.11 -11.27
N LEU A 47 -11.57 1.81 -11.28
CA LEU A 47 -11.00 0.88 -12.26
C LEU A 47 -11.56 1.10 -13.68
N SER A 48 -12.79 1.60 -13.80
CA SER A 48 -13.43 1.91 -15.08
C SER A 48 -12.88 3.18 -15.74
N GLU A 49 -12.20 4.05 -14.99
CA GLU A 49 -11.52 5.25 -15.49
C GLU A 49 -10.12 4.96 -16.06
N LEU A 50 -9.58 3.76 -15.82
CA LEU A 50 -8.29 3.35 -16.37
C LEU A 50 -8.38 3.14 -17.88
N ASP A 51 -7.24 3.22 -18.56
CA ASP A 51 -7.18 2.89 -19.97
C ASP A 51 -7.63 1.43 -20.23
N PRO A 52 -8.39 1.14 -21.32
CA PRO A 52 -8.88 -0.20 -21.62
C PRO A 52 -7.80 -1.29 -21.62
N TRP A 53 -6.58 -1.00 -22.09
CA TRP A 53 -5.46 -1.93 -22.03
C TRP A 53 -5.10 -2.27 -20.58
N THR A 54 -5.05 -1.24 -19.74
CA THR A 54 -4.76 -1.41 -18.31
C THR A 54 -5.87 -2.18 -17.60
N GLN A 55 -7.14 -1.92 -17.94
CA GLN A 55 -8.30 -2.67 -17.43
C GLN A 55 -8.23 -4.15 -17.83
N SER A 56 -7.79 -4.45 -19.05
CA SER A 56 -7.61 -5.83 -19.52
C SER A 56 -6.47 -6.55 -18.79
N LEU A 57 -5.35 -5.87 -18.53
CA LEU A 57 -4.21 -6.44 -17.80
C LEU A 57 -4.60 -6.89 -16.38
N ILE A 58 -5.43 -6.09 -15.70
CA ILE A 58 -5.88 -6.38 -14.32
C ILE A 58 -7.16 -7.26 -14.29
N GLY A 59 -7.65 -7.70 -15.44
CA GLY A 59 -8.77 -8.63 -15.56
C GLY A 59 -10.16 -8.02 -15.34
N VAL A 60 -10.31 -6.70 -15.47
CA VAL A 60 -11.61 -6.01 -15.38
C VAL A 60 -12.43 -6.20 -16.65
N ILE A 61 -11.78 -6.18 -17.82
CA ILE A 61 -12.38 -6.49 -19.12
C ILE A 61 -11.55 -7.51 -19.88
N SER A 62 -12.09 -8.06 -20.96
CA SER A 62 -11.31 -8.82 -21.95
C SER A 62 -11.19 -8.00 -23.22
N LEU A 63 -9.95 -7.66 -23.60
CA LEU A 63 -9.65 -7.16 -24.93
C LEU A 63 -9.38 -8.34 -25.86
N GLU A 64 -10.28 -8.59 -26.80
CA GLU A 64 -10.03 -9.50 -27.91
C GLU A 64 -9.15 -8.80 -28.95
N SER A 65 -7.84 -8.72 -28.70
CA SER A 65 -6.89 -8.25 -29.73
C SER A 65 -6.33 -9.45 -30.51
N GLU A 66 -6.37 -9.37 -31.83
CA GLU A 66 -5.75 -10.35 -32.73
C GLU A 66 -4.22 -10.40 -32.54
N ASN A 67 -3.61 -9.29 -32.11
CA ASN A 67 -2.18 -9.17 -31.78
C ASN A 67 -1.96 -8.36 -30.48
N PRO A 68 -1.73 -9.03 -29.33
CA PRO A 68 -1.60 -8.36 -28.03
C PRO A 68 -0.33 -7.52 -27.88
N GLU A 69 0.74 -7.84 -28.62
CA GLU A 69 1.99 -7.09 -28.58
C GLU A 69 1.84 -5.73 -29.26
N GLU A 70 1.21 -5.71 -30.44
CA GLU A 70 0.91 -4.46 -31.17
C GLU A 70 -0.07 -3.58 -30.40
N SER A 71 -1.10 -4.18 -29.79
CA SER A 71 -2.02 -3.45 -28.91
C SER A 71 -1.31 -2.82 -27.71
N TYR A 72 -0.30 -3.49 -27.14
CA TYR A 72 0.49 -2.93 -26.04
C TYR A 72 1.41 -1.79 -26.50
N VAL A 73 2.08 -1.94 -27.65
CA VAL A 73 2.94 -0.89 -28.20
C VAL A 73 2.12 0.37 -28.49
N ASN A 74 0.95 0.23 -29.12
CA ASN A 74 0.05 1.36 -29.39
C ASN A 74 -0.39 2.06 -28.10
N TYR A 75 -0.74 1.31 -27.06
CA TYR A 75 -1.06 1.87 -25.74
C TYR A 75 0.10 2.69 -25.16
N LEU A 76 1.33 2.18 -25.24
CA LEU A 76 2.50 2.89 -24.74
C LEU A 76 2.77 4.17 -25.54
N GLU A 77 2.60 4.13 -26.86
CA GLU A 77 2.75 5.32 -27.71
C GLU A 77 1.70 6.38 -27.36
N GLU A 78 0.42 6.02 -27.23
CA GLU A 78 -0.65 6.95 -26.85
C GLU A 78 -0.44 7.56 -25.46
N LYS A 79 0.05 6.77 -24.50
CA LYS A 79 0.20 7.21 -23.10
C LYS A 79 1.41 8.12 -22.86
N TYR A 80 2.47 8.00 -23.67
CA TYR A 80 3.75 8.67 -23.45
C TYR A 80 4.20 9.61 -24.57
N SER A 81 3.36 9.87 -25.58
CA SER A 81 3.57 10.92 -26.60
C SER A 81 3.36 12.32 -26.05
#